data_AF-A0A2S6H0Q6-F1
#
_entry.id   AF-A0A2S6H0Q6-F1
#
_cell.length_a   1.000
_cell.length_b   1.000
_cell.length_c   1.000
_cell.angle_alpha   90.00
_cell.angle_beta   90.00
_cell.angle_gamma   90.00
#
_symmetry.space_group_name_H-M   'P 1'
#
loop_
_entity.id
_entity.type
_entity.pdbx_description
1 polymer ?
#
loop_
_entity_poly.entity_id
_entity_poly.type
_entity_poly.pdbx_seq_one_letter_code
_entity_poly.pdbx_strand_id
1 'polypeptide(L)'
;MTENEMSALRDVADRAVLFHAGVCGGPTGYLWASAEGSPAGRLPQWEADALTLLVRRGLVRVEAKAGATRPDPVRLTPTGARLFAA
;
A
#
# COMPACT_ATOMS: atom_id res chain seq x y z
N MET A 1 -10.69 7.71 12.05
CA MET A 1 -9.40 7.24 11.53
C MET A 1 -8.51 7.01 12.73
N THR A 2 -7.85 5.86 12.84
CA THR A 2 -6.93 5.58 13.96
C THR A 2 -5.52 6.10 13.66
N GLU A 3 -4.64 6.16 14.66
CA GLU A 3 -3.23 6.53 14.46
C GLU A 3 -2.53 5.61 13.45
N ASN A 4 -2.74 4.29 13.56
CA ASN A 4 -2.18 3.32 12.60
C ASN A 4 -2.70 3.54 11.17
N GLU A 5 -3.98 3.91 11.00
CA GLU A 5 -4.54 4.23 9.68
C GLU A 5 -3.97 5.54 9.12
N MET A 6 -3.69 6.53 9.97
CA MET A 6 -3.04 7.78 9.55
C MET A 6 -1.58 7.56 9.16
N SER A 7 -0.82 6.78 9.93
CA SER A 7 0.55 6.39 9.58
C SER A 7 0.59 5.66 8.24
N ALA A 8 -0.24 4.62 8.07
CA ALA A 8 -0.32 3.89 6.80
C ALA A 8 -0.75 4.77 5.61
N LEU A 9 -1.65 5.74 5.81
CA LEU A 9 -2.01 6.71 4.77
C LEU A 9 -0.84 7.60 4.37
N ARG A 10 -0.04 8.04 5.35
CA ARG A 10 1.17 8.84 5.11
C ARG A 10 2.20 8.05 4.32
N ASP A 11 2.45 6.81 4.70
CA ASP A 11 3.39 5.94 4.00
C ASP A 11 2.96 5.68 2.54
N VAL A 12 1.65 5.56 2.28
CA VAL A 12 1.11 5.49 0.92
C VAL A 12 1.24 6.82 0.17
N ALA A 13 1.02 7.96 0.85
CA ALA A 13 1.19 9.29 0.27
C ALA A 13 2.64 9.52 -0.17
N ASP A 14 3.60 9.08 0.64
CA ASP A 14 5.04 9.13 0.40
C ASP A 14 5.51 8.08 -0.62
N ARG A 15 4.58 7.30 -1.19
CA ARG A 15 4.84 6.23 -2.18
C ARG A 15 5.77 5.14 -1.65
N ALA A 16 5.79 4.94 -0.34
CA ALA A 16 6.65 3.98 0.34
C ALA A 16 6.09 2.55 0.37
N VAL A 17 4.91 2.29 -0.22
CA VAL A 17 4.22 1.00 -0.13
C VAL A 17 3.96 0.38 -1.51
N LEU A 18 4.26 -0.91 -1.63
CA LEU A 18 3.94 -1.78 -2.74
C LEU A 18 3.06 -2.95 -2.30
N PHE A 19 2.35 -3.57 -3.24
CA PHE A 19 1.56 -4.77 -3.01
C PHE A 19 2.04 -5.89 -3.92
N HIS A 20 2.38 -7.03 -3.33
CA HIS A 20 2.73 -8.23 -4.06
C HIS A 20 1.54 -9.19 -4.09
N ALA A 21 1.01 -9.45 -5.29
CA ALA A 21 -0.18 -10.30 -5.48
C ALA A 21 0.08 -11.81 -5.31
N GLY A 22 1.32 -12.24 -5.06
CA GLY A 22 1.66 -13.65 -4.79
C GLY A 22 1.84 -14.53 -6.04
N VAL A 23 2.05 -13.94 -7.21
CA VAL A 23 2.33 -14.70 -8.43
C VAL A 23 3.70 -15.40 -8.30
N CYS A 24 3.76 -16.70 -8.63
CA CYS A 24 4.94 -17.58 -8.54
C CYS A 24 5.36 -18.05 -7.12
N GLY A 25 4.41 -18.40 -6.24
CA GLY A 25 4.70 -19.15 -5.00
C GLY A 25 5.21 -18.32 -3.82
N GLY A 26 5.21 -17.00 -3.93
CA GLY A 26 5.45 -16.07 -2.82
C GLY A 26 4.16 -15.72 -2.07
N PRO A 27 4.24 -15.40 -0.76
CA PRO A 27 3.06 -14.97 -0.01
C PRO A 27 2.61 -13.58 -0.48
N THR A 28 1.30 -13.45 -0.72
CA THR A 28 0.64 -12.17 -1.00
C THR A 28 0.79 -11.21 0.19
N GLY A 29 1.06 -9.94 -0.06
CA GLY A 29 1.13 -8.95 1.02
C GLY A 29 1.73 -7.61 0.61
N TYR A 30 1.79 -6.69 1.58
CA TYR A 30 2.37 -5.36 1.40
C TYR A 30 3.87 -5.37 1.68
N LEU A 31 4.60 -4.59 0.88
CA LEU A 31 6.05 -4.46 0.92
C LEU A 31 6.44 -2.99 1.02
N TRP A 32 7.54 -2.71 1.72
CA TRP A 32 8.18 -1.41 1.67
C TRP A 32 8.74 -1.16 0.27
N ALA A 33 8.68 0.08 -0.18
CA ALA A 33 9.38 0.55 -1.37
C ALA A 33 10.72 1.19 -0.95
N SER A 34 11.77 0.92 -1.71
CA SER A 34 12.99 1.74 -1.67
C SER A 34 12.72 3.12 -2.30
N ALA A 35 13.67 4.05 -2.18
CA ALA A 35 13.58 5.36 -2.83
C ALA A 35 13.42 5.27 -4.36
N GLU A 36 13.87 4.16 -4.94
CA GLU A 36 13.87 3.79 -6.36
C GLU A 36 12.59 3.03 -6.74
N GLY A 37 11.66 2.85 -5.81
CA GLY A 37 10.39 2.16 -6.03
C GLY A 37 10.51 0.64 -6.14
N SER A 38 11.60 0.06 -5.63
CA SER A 38 11.81 -1.40 -5.62
C SER A 38 11.40 -2.02 -4.28
N PRO A 39 11.03 -3.31 -4.22
CA PRO A 39 10.65 -3.95 -2.96
C PRO A 39 11.81 -3.98 -1.97
N ALA A 40 11.59 -3.48 -0.75
CA ALA A 40 12.60 -3.27 0.29
C ALA A 40 12.26 -3.96 1.63
N GLY A 41 11.51 -5.06 1.58
CA GLY A 41 11.11 -5.84 2.75
C GLY A 41 9.60 -5.84 2.97
N ARG A 42 9.15 -6.60 3.96
CA ARG A 42 7.71 -6.70 4.30
C ARG A 42 7.30 -5.59 5.25
N LEU A 43 6.07 -5.12 5.10
CA LEU A 43 5.46 -4.30 6.12
C LEU A 43 5.21 -5.11 7.40
N PRO A 44 5.27 -4.47 8.58
CA PRO A 44 4.81 -5.09 9.81
C PRO A 44 3.30 -5.36 9.73
N GLN A 45 2.84 -6.40 10.44
CA GLN A 45 1.45 -6.88 10.33
C GLN A 45 0.41 -5.80 10.66
N TRP A 46 0.65 -5.00 11.70
CA TRP A 46 -0.29 -3.94 12.13
C TRP A 46 -0.55 -2.91 11.02
N GLU A 47 0.44 -2.64 10.18
CA GLU A 47 0.36 -1.67 9.10
C GLU A 47 -0.29 -2.28 7.86
N ALA A 48 0.05 -3.54 7.56
CA ALA A 48 -0.64 -4.33 6.53
C ALA A 48 -2.16 -4.46 6.81
N ASP A 49 -2.54 -4.63 8.08
CA ASP A 49 -3.93 -4.67 8.51
C ASP A 49 -4.61 -3.30 8.34
N ALA A 50 -3.94 -2.21 8.71
CA ALA A 50 -4.43 -0.85 8.50
C ALA A 50 -4.64 -0.54 7.01
N LEU A 51 -3.68 -0.89 6.14
CA LEU A 51 -3.79 -0.76 4.68
C LEU A 51 -4.97 -1.56 4.12
N THR A 52 -5.17 -2.77 4.61
CA THR A 52 -6.33 -3.60 4.22
C THR A 52 -7.65 -2.91 4.55
N LEU A 53 -7.76 -2.28 5.72
CA LEU A 53 -8.95 -1.49 6.08
C LEU A 53 -9.11 -0.26 5.19
N LEU A 54 -8.03 0.46 4.88
CA LEU A 54 -8.06 1.63 4.01
C LEU A 54 -8.45 1.29 2.57
N VAL A 55 -8.00 0.15 2.05
CA VAL A 55 -8.42 -0.39 0.76
C VAL A 55 -9.90 -0.75 0.77
N ARG A 56 -10.37 -1.45 1.82
CA ARG A 56 -11.80 -1.78 1.98
C ARG A 56 -12.69 -0.54 2.06
N ARG A 57 -12.20 0.55 2.64
CA ARG A 57 -12.88 1.85 2.70
C ARG A 57 -12.74 2.69 1.43
N GLY A 58 -12.00 2.22 0.42
CA GLY A 58 -11.77 2.94 -0.83
C GLY A 58 -10.92 4.21 -0.68
N LEU A 59 -10.13 4.32 0.39
CA LEU A 59 -9.21 5.45 0.62
C LEU A 59 -7.84 5.20 -0.05
N VAL A 60 -7.49 3.93 -0.20
CA VAL A 60 -6.28 3.45 -0.86
C VAL A 60 -6.69 2.46 -1.94
N ARG A 61 -5.91 2.38 -3.03
CA ARG A 61 -6.07 1.36 -4.07
C ARG A 61 -4.72 0.76 -4.45
N VAL A 62 -4.74 -0.52 -4.83
CA VAL A 62 -3.63 -1.16 -5.52
C VAL A 62 -3.79 -0.91 -7.02
N GLU A 63 -2.79 -0.33 -7.66
CA GLU A 63 -2.79 -0.13 -9.11
C GLU A 63 -2.20 -1.35 -9.82
N ALA A 64 -3.00 -2.41 -9.88
CA ALA A 64 -2.61 -3.65 -10.53
C ALA A 64 -2.26 -3.44 -12.01
N LYS A 65 -1.04 -3.82 -12.41
CA LYS A 65 -0.66 -3.90 -13.83
C LYS A 65 -0.81 -5.32 -14.34
N ALA A 66 -1.64 -5.51 -15.36
CA ALA A 66 -1.80 -6.81 -16.01
C ALA A 66 -0.44 -7.34 -16.51
N GLY A 67 -0.10 -8.58 -16.13
CA GLY A 67 1.15 -9.24 -16.50
C GLY A 67 2.39 -8.78 -15.73
N ALA A 68 2.25 -8.02 -14.63
CA ALA A 68 3.38 -7.55 -13.87
C ALA A 68 4.08 -8.67 -13.08
N THR A 69 5.38 -8.88 -13.35
CA THR A 69 6.29 -9.69 -12.52
C THR A 69 6.77 -8.93 -11.28
N ARG A 70 6.41 -7.65 -11.15
CA ARG A 70 6.84 -6.76 -10.06
C ARG A 70 5.65 -6.43 -9.15
N PRO A 71 5.88 -6.16 -7.86
CA PRO A 71 4.84 -5.65 -6.97
C PRO A 71 4.20 -4.37 -7.49
N ASP A 72 2.88 -4.28 -7.34
CA ASP A 72 2.05 -3.19 -7.81
C ASP A 72 2.13 -2.00 -6.85
N PRO A 73 2.12 -0.76 -7.35
CA PRO A 73 2.13 0.40 -6.49
C PRO A 73 0.80 0.54 -5.74
N VAL A 74 0.89 0.93 -4.47
CA VAL A 74 -0.25 1.31 -3.65
C VAL A 74 -0.39 2.83 -3.68
N ARG A 75 -1.60 3.34 -3.91
CA ARG A 75 -1.86 4.78 -4.10
C ARG A 75 -3.09 5.23 -3.32
N LEU A 76 -3.08 6.49 -2.89
CA LEU A 76 -4.28 7.15 -2.39
C LEU A 76 -5.32 7.27 -3.51
N THR A 77 -6.58 7.07 -3.16
CA THR A 77 -7.69 7.49 -4.02
C THR A 77 -7.92 9.00 -3.88
N PRO A 78 -8.69 9.64 -4.77
CA PRO A 78 -9.06 11.04 -4.59
C PRO A 78 -9.72 11.33 -3.23
N THR A 79 -10.53 10.39 -2.73
CA THR A 79 -11.16 10.49 -1.40
C THR A 79 -10.13 10.38 -0.29
N GLY A 80 -9.19 9.42 -0.37
CA GLY A 80 -8.11 9.28 0.60
C GLY A 80 -7.19 10.51 0.64
N ALA A 81 -6.85 11.06 -0.52
CA ALA A 81 -6.03 12.26 -0.64
C ALA A 81 -6.69 13.49 0.01
N ARG A 82 -8.02 13.65 -0.15
CA ARG A 82 -8.77 14.74 0.51
C ARG A 82 -8.77 14.61 2.02
N LEU A 83 -8.90 13.40 2.55
CA LEU A 83 -8.86 13.16 3.99
C LEU A 83 -7.46 13.33 4.59
N PHE A 84 -6.42 13.03 3.81
CA PHE A 84 -5.03 13.25 4.23
C PHE A 84 -4.63 14.73 4.23
N ALA A 85 -5.21 15.53 3.32
CA ALA A 85 -4.92 16.96 3.19
C ALA A 85 -5.73 17.86 4.16
N ALA A 86 -6.67 17.29 4.93
CA ALA A 86 -7.54 17.99 5.87
C ALA A 86 -6.98 17.92 7.30
#